data_AF-A0A5C8TJL2-F1
#
_entry.id   AF-A0A5C8TJL2-F1
#
_cell.length_a   1.000
_cell.length_b   1.000
_cell.length_c   1.000
_cell.angle_alpha   90.00
_cell.angle_beta   90.00
_cell.angle_gamma   90.00
#
_symmetry.space_group_name_H-M   'P 1'
#
loop_
_entity.id
_entity.type
_entity.pdbx_description
1 polymer ?
#
loop_
_entity_poly.entity_id
_entity_poly.type
_entity_poly.pdbx_seq_one_letter_code
_entity_poly.pdbx_strand_id
1 'polypeptide(L)'
;MERAPQLLRSLSKDARIIEIGPSFNPLAPKRDGWNTIVVDHASREDLLRKYHDQTIDRIEEVDIVWTGGSLADAVPSDQHGRFDAFIASHVIEHTTDIVTFLKAAETLLKPDGVVILAVPDKRKCFDFYRPLSGTADAITAFLERRDRHTLRTHIDYALNMALKPGGAGAWAAGDCQPAEPVCPLTDAPQWHAAAQRPDYTDAHAWVFVPSSFSLMILELSLLGYLDLAVEDIQERHATEFFVWLRKGASRPSDDEAQRQRTALMQRVILELADQARQLPDGPLSETAATLRDRLLRAEYRTAALKRVLAAVQASTGRFGLKRPRFRELIALAGQDVPANALAPIQHQILLNEATKILHPRKASDDPAGPGEDDPMLADNAVLVVPIGAAQFADPLLAAELARERQRSLAVRVVLEAVSKSLGPRSWDKKRFKAIIAKAAQETPTEGPVAVRHAVLAEESRKVLGVPRA
;
A
#
# COMPACT_ATOMS: atom_id res chain seq x y z
N MET A 1 -18.55 11.05 -4.01
CA MET A 1 -18.66 12.41 -3.45
C MET A 1 -17.76 13.32 -4.27
N GLU A 2 -18.25 14.48 -4.72
CA GLU A 2 -17.53 15.40 -5.58
C GLU A 2 -16.29 16.01 -4.88
N ARG A 3 -15.29 16.43 -5.67
CA ARG A 3 -13.96 16.89 -5.21
C ARG A 3 -14.03 18.19 -4.39
N ALA A 4 -14.68 19.22 -4.94
CA ALA A 4 -14.73 20.55 -4.32
C ALA A 4 -15.49 20.59 -2.99
N PRO A 5 -16.68 19.96 -2.82
CA PRO A 5 -17.39 19.96 -1.54
C PRO A 5 -16.58 19.36 -0.37
N GLN A 6 -15.65 18.44 -0.66
CA GLN A 6 -14.79 17.85 0.38
C GLN A 6 -13.70 18.82 0.82
N LEU A 7 -13.00 19.46 -0.13
CA LEU A 7 -11.97 20.45 0.17
C LEU A 7 -12.55 21.64 0.93
N LEU A 8 -13.74 22.10 0.52
CA LEU A 8 -14.42 23.28 1.07
C LEU A 8 -15.34 22.96 2.25
N ARG A 9 -15.24 21.76 2.85
CA ARG A 9 -16.14 21.27 3.92
C ARG A 9 -16.23 22.19 5.15
N SER A 10 -15.21 23.00 5.39
CA SER A 10 -15.11 23.91 6.53
C SER A 10 -15.52 25.36 6.19
N LEU A 11 -15.93 25.62 4.95
CA LEU A 11 -16.21 26.95 4.45
C LEU A 11 -17.67 27.10 4.03
N SER A 12 -18.22 28.28 4.29
CA SER A 12 -19.48 28.76 3.75
C SER A 12 -19.23 29.77 2.62
N LYS A 13 -20.25 30.05 1.80
CA LYS A 13 -20.12 30.90 0.61
C LYS A 13 -19.72 32.35 0.92
N ASP A 14 -20.01 32.82 2.13
CA ASP A 14 -19.62 34.13 2.66
C ASP A 14 -18.15 34.20 3.11
N ALA A 15 -17.48 33.05 3.29
CA ALA A 15 -16.07 33.01 3.62
C ALA A 15 -15.26 33.73 2.54
N ARG A 16 -14.33 34.59 2.97
CA ARG A 16 -13.48 35.32 2.05
C ARG A 16 -12.29 34.47 1.65
N ILE A 17 -12.25 34.08 0.38
CA ILE A 17 -11.28 33.12 -0.14
C ILE A 17 -10.27 33.84 -1.02
N ILE A 18 -9.00 33.45 -0.94
CA ILE A 18 -8.02 33.68 -1.99
C ILE A 18 -7.67 32.34 -2.62
N GLU A 19 -7.93 32.18 -3.92
CA GLU A 19 -7.65 30.95 -4.68
C GLU A 19 -6.52 31.23 -5.68
N ILE A 20 -5.44 30.47 -5.54
CA ILE A 20 -4.21 30.63 -6.32
C ILE A 20 -4.19 29.60 -7.43
N GLY A 21 -3.96 30.06 -8.66
CA GLY A 21 -3.82 29.25 -9.87
C GLY A 21 -5.01 28.36 -10.20
N PRO A 22 -6.28 28.80 -10.08
CA PRO A 22 -7.41 27.93 -10.43
C PRO A 22 -7.46 27.58 -11.92
N SER A 23 -6.86 28.40 -12.79
CA SER A 23 -6.85 28.22 -14.24
C SER A 23 -8.25 27.84 -14.77
N PHE A 24 -8.42 26.64 -15.34
CA PHE A 24 -9.69 26.16 -15.89
C PHE A 24 -10.50 25.26 -14.94
N ASN A 25 -10.04 25.04 -13.71
CA ASN A 25 -10.68 24.13 -12.77
C ASN A 25 -10.75 24.70 -11.33
N PRO A 26 -11.44 25.83 -11.12
CA PRO A 26 -11.59 26.46 -9.82
C PRO A 26 -12.32 25.55 -8.81
N LEU A 27 -11.86 25.54 -7.56
CA LEU A 27 -12.50 24.89 -6.43
C LEU A 27 -13.64 25.73 -5.85
N ALA A 28 -13.42 27.04 -5.70
CA ALA A 28 -14.39 27.97 -5.12
C ALA A 28 -14.79 29.05 -6.15
N PRO A 29 -15.49 28.67 -7.24
CA PRO A 29 -15.77 29.59 -8.33
C PRO A 29 -16.78 30.69 -7.97
N LYS A 30 -16.54 31.94 -8.42
CA LYS A 30 -17.42 33.09 -8.17
C LYS A 30 -18.78 32.88 -8.83
N ARG A 31 -18.84 32.23 -10.00
CA ARG A 31 -20.11 31.87 -10.67
C ARG A 31 -21.05 31.03 -9.81
N ASP A 32 -20.53 30.28 -8.84
CA ASP A 32 -21.34 29.49 -7.90
C ASP A 32 -21.65 30.27 -6.61
N GLY A 33 -21.38 31.58 -6.57
CA GLY A 33 -21.64 32.47 -5.43
C GLY A 33 -20.56 32.45 -4.33
N TRP A 34 -19.37 31.95 -4.59
CA TRP A 34 -18.25 32.04 -3.65
C TRP A 34 -17.64 33.46 -3.64
N ASN A 35 -17.29 33.96 -2.46
CA ASN A 35 -16.57 35.22 -2.27
C ASN A 35 -15.05 35.02 -2.45
N THR A 36 -14.63 34.77 -3.68
CA THR A 36 -13.25 34.37 -4.03
C THR A 36 -12.50 35.49 -4.73
N ILE A 37 -11.27 35.76 -4.29
CA ILE A 37 -10.25 36.51 -5.03
C ILE A 37 -9.37 35.50 -5.76
N VAL A 38 -9.34 35.59 -7.09
CA VAL A 38 -8.57 34.71 -7.97
C VAL A 38 -7.23 35.35 -8.27
N VAL A 39 -6.15 34.62 -7.94
CA VAL A 39 -4.79 34.96 -8.34
C VAL A 39 -4.31 33.93 -9.35
N ASP A 40 -3.80 34.36 -10.51
CA ASP A 40 -3.27 33.42 -11.52
C ASP A 40 -2.02 34.00 -12.20
N HIS A 41 -1.25 33.16 -12.88
CA HIS A 41 -0.04 33.57 -13.60
C HIS A 41 -0.32 34.38 -14.86
N ALA A 42 -1.55 34.34 -15.35
CA ALA A 42 -1.96 34.97 -16.59
C ALA A 42 -3.36 35.59 -16.47
N SER A 43 -3.66 36.54 -17.35
CA SER A 43 -5.00 37.13 -17.42
C SER A 43 -6.03 36.08 -17.86
N ARG A 44 -7.32 36.31 -17.59
CA ARG A 44 -8.38 35.42 -18.10
C ARG A 44 -8.31 35.24 -19.62
N GLU A 45 -8.04 36.30 -20.37
CA GLU A 45 -7.90 36.23 -21.83
C GLU A 45 -6.74 35.30 -22.26
N ASP A 46 -5.60 35.41 -21.59
CA ASP A 46 -4.45 34.53 -21.84
C ASP A 46 -4.75 33.08 -21.45
N LEU A 47 -5.44 32.85 -20.33
CA LEU A 47 -5.86 31.51 -19.89
C LEU A 47 -6.85 30.87 -20.87
N LEU A 48 -7.83 31.63 -21.39
CA LEU A 48 -8.76 31.18 -22.42
C LEU A 48 -8.02 30.75 -23.69
N ARG A 49 -6.97 31.49 -24.10
CA ARG A 49 -6.11 31.13 -25.24
C ARG A 49 -5.27 29.89 -24.95
N LYS A 50 -4.66 29.82 -23.76
CA LYS A 50 -3.77 28.72 -23.34
C LYS A 50 -4.51 27.39 -23.28
N TYR A 51 -5.69 27.38 -22.67
CA TYR A 51 -6.49 26.18 -22.41
C TYR A 51 -7.65 26.01 -23.40
N HIS A 52 -7.54 26.52 -24.62
CA HIS A 52 -8.61 26.50 -25.64
C HIS A 52 -9.13 25.10 -26.00
N ASP A 53 -8.39 24.05 -25.65
CA ASP A 53 -8.71 22.63 -25.81
C ASP A 53 -9.42 22.01 -24.58
N GLN A 54 -9.57 22.78 -23.49
CA GLN A 54 -10.25 22.39 -22.26
C GLN A 54 -11.64 23.02 -22.15
N THR A 55 -12.37 22.72 -21.07
CA THR A 55 -13.65 23.36 -20.72
C THR A 55 -13.43 24.80 -20.20
N ILE A 56 -13.18 25.73 -21.12
CA ILE A 56 -12.78 27.12 -20.84
C ILE A 56 -13.88 28.00 -20.22
N ASP A 57 -15.14 27.60 -20.33
CA ASP A 57 -16.31 28.24 -19.71
C ASP A 57 -16.24 28.26 -18.18
N ARG A 58 -15.33 27.48 -17.59
CA ARG A 58 -15.06 27.44 -16.15
C ARG A 58 -13.96 28.41 -15.69
N ILE A 59 -13.28 29.11 -16.60
CA ILE A 59 -12.22 30.06 -16.25
C ILE A 59 -12.87 31.33 -15.67
N GLU A 60 -12.59 31.60 -14.40
CA GLU A 60 -13.07 32.77 -13.66
C GLU A 60 -12.32 34.05 -14.06
N GLU A 61 -12.91 35.21 -13.76
CA GLU A 61 -12.19 36.48 -13.84
C GLU A 61 -11.04 36.50 -12.83
N VAL A 62 -9.84 36.82 -13.31
CA VAL A 62 -8.60 36.90 -12.53
C VAL A 62 -8.50 38.30 -11.91
N ASP A 63 -8.48 38.39 -10.58
CA ASP A 63 -8.39 39.67 -9.87
C ASP A 63 -6.94 40.17 -9.77
N ILE A 64 -5.98 39.24 -9.69
CA ILE A 64 -4.55 39.54 -9.52
C ILE A 64 -3.74 38.64 -10.44
N VAL A 65 -2.94 39.25 -11.32
CA VAL A 65 -1.98 38.52 -12.15
C VAL A 65 -0.62 38.48 -11.44
N TRP A 66 -0.13 37.28 -11.13
CA TRP A 66 1.11 37.06 -10.39
C TRP A 66 2.16 36.34 -11.25
N THR A 67 3.18 37.08 -11.69
CA THR A 67 4.21 36.56 -12.61
C THR A 67 5.58 36.34 -11.97
N GLY A 68 5.70 36.53 -10.64
CA GLY A 68 6.96 36.36 -9.91
C GLY A 68 7.00 37.11 -8.58
N GLY A 69 8.10 36.92 -7.85
CA GLY A 69 8.25 37.48 -6.49
C GLY A 69 7.35 36.83 -5.44
N SER A 70 7.28 37.43 -4.26
CA SER A 70 6.41 36.96 -3.18
C SER A 70 4.94 37.16 -3.55
N LEU A 71 4.14 36.09 -3.42
CA LEU A 71 2.69 36.16 -3.63
C LEU A 71 2.01 37.18 -2.70
N ALA A 72 2.52 37.38 -1.48
CA ALA A 72 1.96 38.36 -0.56
C ALA A 72 2.10 39.80 -1.07
N ASP A 73 3.19 40.10 -1.81
CA ASP A 73 3.45 41.43 -2.36
C ASP A 73 2.55 41.74 -3.57
N ALA A 74 2.07 40.72 -4.26
CA ALA A 74 1.09 40.87 -5.35
C ALA A 74 -0.31 41.21 -4.83
N VAL A 75 -0.60 40.92 -3.56
CA VAL A 75 -1.89 41.23 -2.93
C VAL A 75 -1.81 42.58 -2.22
N PRO A 76 -2.75 43.51 -2.46
CA PRO A 76 -2.76 44.82 -1.80
C PRO A 76 -2.68 44.70 -0.28
N SER A 77 -1.84 45.53 0.35
CA SER A 77 -1.52 45.42 1.78
C SER A 77 -2.71 45.63 2.71
N ASP A 78 -3.75 46.36 2.28
CA ASP A 78 -5.02 46.52 2.99
C ASP A 78 -5.88 45.24 3.01
N GLN A 79 -5.45 44.20 2.27
CA GLN A 79 -6.06 42.88 2.23
C GLN A 79 -5.31 41.83 3.07
N HIS A 80 -4.12 42.14 3.57
CA HIS A 80 -3.34 41.22 4.41
C HIS A 80 -4.09 40.93 5.71
N GLY A 81 -4.05 39.68 6.16
CA GLY A 81 -4.74 39.23 7.38
C GLY A 81 -6.28 39.18 7.30
N ARG A 82 -6.88 39.24 6.11
CA ARG A 82 -8.35 39.35 5.94
C ARG A 82 -9.02 38.15 5.29
N PHE A 83 -8.28 37.14 4.85
CA PHE A 83 -8.84 35.96 4.18
C PHE A 83 -9.15 34.83 5.19
N ASP A 84 -10.31 34.21 5.04
CA ASP A 84 -10.73 33.03 5.80
C ASP A 84 -10.06 31.76 5.27
N ALA A 85 -9.81 31.69 3.96
CA ALA A 85 -9.13 30.56 3.34
C ALA A 85 -8.15 30.98 2.24
N PHE A 86 -7.05 30.25 2.17
CA PHE A 86 -6.05 30.28 1.11
C PHE A 86 -6.09 28.93 0.42
N ILE A 87 -6.45 28.91 -0.85
CA ILE A 87 -6.67 27.67 -1.61
C ILE A 87 -5.64 27.57 -2.72
N ALA A 88 -4.99 26.40 -2.82
CA ALA A 88 -4.10 26.10 -3.92
C ALA A 88 -4.23 24.62 -4.30
N SER A 89 -4.64 24.36 -5.54
CA SER A 89 -4.92 23.01 -6.03
C SER A 89 -4.04 22.74 -7.23
N HIS A 90 -3.10 21.81 -7.11
CA HIS A 90 -2.09 21.54 -8.14
C HIS A 90 -1.26 22.79 -8.50
N VAL A 91 -0.72 23.44 -7.47
CA VAL A 91 0.07 24.68 -7.59
C VAL A 91 1.37 24.57 -6.82
N ILE A 92 1.35 24.00 -5.61
CA ILE A 92 2.52 24.00 -4.73
C ILE A 92 3.71 23.33 -5.40
N GLU A 93 3.48 22.28 -6.18
CA GLU A 93 4.48 21.53 -6.93
C GLU A 93 5.18 22.37 -7.99
N HIS A 94 4.52 23.42 -8.50
CA HIS A 94 5.06 24.34 -9.50
C HIS A 94 5.81 25.53 -8.88
N THR A 95 5.70 25.75 -7.56
CA THR A 95 6.40 26.85 -6.88
C THR A 95 7.91 26.62 -6.85
N THR A 96 8.70 27.69 -6.88
CA THR A 96 10.17 27.63 -6.85
C THR A 96 10.73 27.59 -5.41
N ASP A 97 9.94 28.13 -4.48
CA ASP A 97 10.21 28.19 -3.05
C ASP A 97 8.89 28.00 -2.28
N ILE A 98 8.68 26.79 -1.76
CA ILE A 98 7.48 26.42 -1.01
C ILE A 98 7.36 27.17 0.32
N VAL A 99 8.48 27.58 0.93
CA VAL A 99 8.47 28.30 2.21
C VAL A 99 7.95 29.72 1.99
N THR A 100 8.47 30.42 0.98
CA THR A 100 7.95 31.76 0.64
C THR A 100 6.48 31.70 0.22
N PHE A 101 6.07 30.67 -0.51
CA PHE A 101 4.66 30.47 -0.88
C PHE A 101 3.76 30.29 0.35
N LEU A 102 4.13 29.43 1.30
CA LEU A 102 3.34 29.20 2.52
C LEU A 102 3.38 30.39 3.49
N LYS A 103 4.49 31.14 3.54
CA LYS A 103 4.56 32.43 4.26
C LYS A 103 3.63 33.49 3.69
N ALA A 104 3.35 33.46 2.39
CA ALA A 104 2.32 34.31 1.82
C ALA A 104 0.95 33.95 2.39
N ALA A 105 0.63 32.66 2.53
CA ALA A 105 -0.59 32.25 3.21
C ALA A 105 -0.64 32.74 4.68
N GLU A 106 0.48 32.67 5.41
CA GLU A 106 0.59 33.24 6.76
C GLU A 106 0.34 34.76 6.79
N THR A 107 0.74 35.49 5.76
CA THR A 107 0.55 36.95 5.69
C THR A 107 -0.91 37.30 5.35
N LEU A 108 -1.54 36.54 4.47
CA LEU A 108 -2.84 36.86 3.90
C LEU A 108 -4.01 36.38 4.77
N LEU A 109 -3.86 35.27 5.48
CA LEU A 109 -4.92 34.68 6.27
C LEU A 109 -5.21 35.45 7.57
N LYS A 110 -6.46 35.45 8.01
CA LYS A 110 -6.85 35.77 9.40
C LYS A 110 -6.12 34.83 10.39
N PRO A 111 -6.07 35.15 11.69
CA PRO A 111 -5.45 34.27 12.69
C PRO A 111 -6.04 32.85 12.72
N ASP A 112 -7.34 32.71 12.47
CA ASP A 112 -8.08 31.45 12.42
C ASP A 112 -8.29 30.93 10.99
N GLY A 113 -7.66 31.54 9.99
CA GLY A 113 -7.79 31.14 8.59
C GLY A 113 -7.20 29.75 8.31
N VAL A 114 -7.59 29.16 7.18
CA VAL A 114 -7.16 27.83 6.76
C VAL A 114 -6.43 27.85 5.42
N VAL A 115 -5.32 27.12 5.32
CA VAL A 115 -4.72 26.78 4.02
C VAL A 115 -5.34 25.47 3.56
N ILE A 116 -5.92 25.44 2.37
CA ILE A 116 -6.50 24.23 1.77
C ILE A 116 -5.70 23.89 0.53
N LEU A 117 -5.01 22.76 0.56
CA LEU A 117 -4.19 22.30 -0.54
C LEU A 117 -4.73 21.00 -1.13
N ALA A 118 -4.65 20.89 -2.45
CA ALA A 118 -4.77 19.62 -3.14
C ALA A 118 -3.43 19.35 -3.83
N VAL A 119 -2.73 18.30 -3.36
CA VAL A 119 -1.32 18.06 -3.65
C VAL A 119 -1.19 16.73 -4.41
N PRO A 120 -0.42 16.66 -5.52
CA PRO A 120 -0.14 15.40 -6.20
C PRO A 120 0.44 14.36 -5.23
N ASP A 121 -0.14 13.17 -5.24
CA ASP A 121 0.45 11.99 -4.61
C ASP A 121 1.35 11.31 -5.62
N LYS A 122 2.67 11.36 -5.42
CA LYS A 122 3.64 10.78 -6.38
C LYS A 122 3.38 9.31 -6.69
N ARG A 123 2.69 8.59 -5.80
CA ARG A 123 2.37 7.17 -5.99
C ARG A 123 1.32 6.95 -7.09
N LYS A 124 0.67 8.02 -7.55
CA LYS A 124 -0.54 8.00 -8.37
C LYS A 124 -0.47 8.95 -9.58
N CYS A 125 0.69 9.53 -9.87
CA CYS A 125 0.87 10.46 -10.98
C CYS A 125 2.26 10.30 -11.63
N PHE A 126 2.48 11.06 -12.69
CA PHE A 126 3.71 11.02 -13.49
C PHE A 126 5.01 11.31 -12.73
N ASP A 127 4.96 11.80 -11.48
CA ASP A 127 6.12 11.90 -10.59
C ASP A 127 6.52 10.55 -9.94
N PHE A 128 5.97 9.44 -10.41
CA PHE A 128 6.17 8.11 -9.82
C PHE A 128 7.63 7.75 -9.57
N TYR A 129 8.53 7.93 -10.53
CA TYR A 129 9.94 7.57 -10.32
C TYR A 129 10.78 8.66 -9.65
N ARG A 130 10.19 9.83 -9.36
CA ARG A 130 10.91 10.96 -8.79
C ARG A 130 11.22 10.77 -7.30
N PRO A 131 12.34 11.30 -6.80
CA PRO A 131 12.63 11.30 -5.37
C PRO A 131 11.64 12.20 -4.61
N LEU A 132 11.41 11.90 -3.34
CA LEU A 132 10.66 12.78 -2.45
C LEU A 132 11.43 14.07 -2.18
N SER A 133 10.71 15.19 -2.12
CA SER A 133 11.27 16.45 -1.63
C SER A 133 11.47 16.39 -0.12
N GLY A 134 12.67 16.75 0.34
CA GLY A 134 12.98 16.83 1.76
C GLY A 134 12.95 18.26 2.30
N THR A 135 12.86 18.40 3.62
CA THR A 135 12.93 19.70 4.32
C THR A 135 14.20 20.48 3.98
N ALA A 136 15.32 19.79 3.74
CA ALA A 136 16.56 20.41 3.30
C ALA A 136 16.38 21.12 1.94
N ASP A 137 15.68 20.51 0.97
CA ASP A 137 15.42 21.13 -0.33
C ASP A 137 14.58 22.42 -0.17
N ALA A 138 13.59 22.41 0.72
CA ALA A 138 12.74 23.57 1.04
C ALA A 138 13.54 24.70 1.69
N ILE A 139 14.35 24.40 2.71
CA ILE A 139 15.20 25.39 3.39
C ILE A 139 16.21 25.99 2.41
N THR A 140 16.87 25.16 1.59
CA THR A 140 17.84 25.67 0.62
C THR A 140 17.17 26.56 -0.43
N ALA A 141 16.00 26.17 -0.96
CA ALA A 141 15.25 27.02 -1.89
C ALA A 141 14.90 28.38 -1.29
N PHE A 142 14.49 28.40 -0.02
CA PHE A 142 14.17 29.61 0.74
C PHE A 142 15.37 30.52 0.96
N LEU A 143 16.49 29.95 1.42
CA LEU A 143 17.72 30.71 1.68
C LEU A 143 18.35 31.25 0.39
N GLU A 144 18.24 30.51 -0.71
CA GLU A 144 18.66 30.95 -2.05
C GLU A 144 17.69 31.95 -2.68
N ARG A 145 16.49 32.15 -2.10
CA ARG A 145 15.42 33.01 -2.62
C ARG A 145 15.07 32.68 -4.07
N ARG A 146 14.87 31.38 -4.36
CA ARG A 146 14.62 30.91 -5.71
C ARG A 146 13.34 31.53 -6.28
N ASP A 147 13.49 32.24 -7.38
CA ASP A 147 12.40 32.76 -8.20
C ASP A 147 12.23 31.98 -9.53
N ARG A 148 13.10 30.99 -9.77
CA ARG A 148 13.04 30.06 -10.91
C ARG A 148 13.42 28.64 -10.51
N HIS A 149 12.97 27.70 -11.35
CA HIS A 149 13.40 26.31 -11.27
C HIS A 149 14.88 26.17 -11.62
N THR A 150 15.57 25.32 -10.88
CA THR A 150 16.99 25.06 -11.10
C THR A 150 17.20 24.12 -12.29
N LEU A 151 18.42 24.06 -12.82
CA LEU A 151 18.79 23.03 -13.79
C LEU A 151 18.54 21.62 -13.25
N ARG A 152 18.80 21.38 -11.95
CA ARG A 152 18.50 20.10 -11.29
C ARG A 152 17.02 19.76 -11.40
N THR A 153 16.13 20.73 -11.16
CA THR A 153 14.67 20.55 -11.25
C THR A 153 14.25 20.11 -12.65
N HIS A 154 14.71 20.81 -13.70
CA HIS A 154 14.33 20.47 -15.08
C HIS A 154 14.86 19.09 -15.52
N ILE A 155 16.11 18.75 -15.14
CA ILE A 155 16.68 17.43 -15.45
C ILE A 155 15.93 16.32 -14.71
N ASP A 156 15.70 16.48 -13.40
CA ASP A 156 15.00 15.48 -12.59
C ASP A 156 13.55 15.27 -13.07
N TYR A 157 12.83 16.36 -13.35
CA TYR A 157 11.48 16.31 -13.87
C TYR A 157 11.43 15.57 -15.21
N ALA A 158 12.29 15.96 -16.17
CA ALA A 158 12.28 15.35 -17.49
C ALA A 158 12.67 13.88 -17.48
N LEU A 159 13.75 13.50 -16.77
CA LEU A 159 14.24 12.12 -16.74
C LEU A 159 13.25 11.13 -16.14
N ASN A 160 12.48 11.57 -15.14
CA ASN A 160 11.70 10.70 -14.29
C ASN A 160 10.18 10.85 -14.49
N MET A 161 9.73 11.81 -15.31
CA MET A 161 8.33 11.91 -15.71
C MET A 161 7.94 10.66 -16.48
N ALA A 162 6.99 9.91 -15.95
CA ALA A 162 6.56 8.65 -16.50
C ALA A 162 5.05 8.58 -16.72
N LEU A 163 4.64 8.00 -17.84
CA LEU A 163 3.23 7.80 -18.18
C LEU A 163 2.92 6.31 -18.24
N LYS A 164 1.68 5.97 -17.94
CA LYS A 164 1.13 4.62 -18.14
C LYS A 164 0.59 4.44 -19.56
N PRO A 165 0.26 3.20 -19.98
CA PRO A 165 -0.27 2.93 -21.31
C PRO A 165 -1.42 3.87 -21.70
N GLY A 166 -1.39 4.36 -22.94
CA GLY A 166 -2.34 5.37 -23.43
C GLY A 166 -1.98 6.81 -23.04
N GLY A 167 -0.78 7.07 -22.51
CA GLY A 167 -0.33 8.41 -22.15
C GLY A 167 -0.92 8.92 -20.82
N ALA A 168 -1.37 8.02 -19.94
CA ALA A 168 -1.98 8.39 -18.69
C ALA A 168 -0.92 8.90 -17.69
N GLY A 169 -0.97 10.19 -17.34
CA GLY A 169 -0.12 10.81 -16.32
C GLY A 169 -0.66 10.72 -14.88
N ALA A 170 -1.76 10.01 -14.71
CA ALA A 170 -2.56 9.97 -13.50
C ALA A 170 -3.26 8.61 -13.38
N TRP A 171 -3.21 7.97 -12.22
CA TRP A 171 -3.80 6.63 -12.03
C TRP A 171 -4.23 6.35 -10.58
N ALA A 172 -5.01 5.27 -10.40
CA ALA A 172 -5.45 4.82 -9.08
C ALA A 172 -4.35 3.99 -8.38
N ALA A 173 -4.36 3.95 -7.04
CA ALA A 173 -3.35 3.25 -6.24
C ALA A 173 -3.23 1.73 -6.52
N GLY A 174 -4.28 1.10 -7.06
CA GLY A 174 -4.30 -0.33 -7.42
C GLY A 174 -3.93 -0.61 -8.87
N ASP A 175 -3.55 0.41 -9.64
CA ASP A 175 -3.12 0.22 -11.01
C ASP A 175 -1.66 -0.25 -11.02
N CYS A 176 -1.46 -1.51 -11.42
CA CYS A 176 -0.15 -2.15 -11.51
C CYS A 176 0.44 -2.17 -12.94
N GLN A 177 -0.16 -1.44 -13.90
CA GLN A 177 0.45 -1.28 -15.22
C GLN A 177 1.80 -0.55 -15.08
N PRO A 178 2.81 -0.92 -15.88
CA PRO A 178 4.09 -0.24 -15.84
C PRO A 178 3.93 1.23 -16.25
N ALA A 179 4.55 2.13 -15.49
CA ALA A 179 4.78 3.49 -15.94
C ALA A 179 6.15 3.54 -16.64
N GLU A 180 6.26 4.26 -17.75
CA GLU A 180 7.50 4.35 -18.52
C GLU A 180 7.92 5.81 -18.66
N PRO A 181 9.22 6.14 -18.47
CA PRO A 181 9.73 7.49 -18.72
C PRO A 181 9.43 7.93 -20.15
N VAL A 182 8.88 9.13 -20.31
CA VAL A 182 8.38 9.59 -21.63
C VAL A 182 9.26 10.62 -22.32
N CYS A 183 10.19 11.25 -21.61
CA CYS A 183 11.14 12.19 -22.20
C CYS A 183 12.38 11.43 -22.67
N PRO A 184 12.71 11.46 -23.98
CA PRO A 184 13.94 10.87 -24.50
C PRO A 184 15.19 11.54 -23.91
N LEU A 185 16.25 10.75 -23.66
CA LEU A 185 17.54 11.30 -23.23
C LEU A 185 18.16 12.29 -24.24
N THR A 186 17.76 12.19 -25.51
CA THR A 186 18.18 13.12 -26.58
C THR A 186 17.66 14.55 -26.36
N ASP A 187 16.68 14.76 -25.48
CA ASP A 187 16.12 16.08 -25.17
C ASP A 187 16.92 16.84 -24.10
N ALA A 188 18.03 16.30 -23.62
CA ALA A 188 18.91 16.97 -22.66
C ALA A 188 19.22 18.44 -23.01
N PRO A 189 19.53 18.83 -24.27
CA PRO A 189 19.74 20.24 -24.62
C PRO A 189 18.54 21.14 -24.32
N GLN A 190 17.31 20.62 -24.42
CA GLN A 190 16.09 21.37 -24.12
C GLN A 190 15.96 21.65 -22.63
N TRP A 191 16.30 20.68 -21.77
CA TRP A 191 16.25 20.83 -20.31
C TRP A 191 17.30 21.84 -19.82
N HIS A 192 18.48 21.83 -20.45
CA HIS A 192 19.50 22.85 -20.22
C HIS A 192 19.01 24.24 -20.62
N ALA A 193 18.39 24.36 -21.81
CA ALA A 193 17.88 25.63 -22.31
C ALA A 193 16.75 26.17 -21.42
N ALA A 194 15.86 25.31 -20.90
CA ALA A 194 14.78 25.70 -19.98
C ALA A 194 15.29 26.44 -18.75
N ALA A 195 16.35 25.93 -18.11
CA ALA A 195 16.96 26.54 -16.93
C ALA A 195 17.65 27.89 -17.20
N GLN A 196 17.97 28.19 -18.47
CA GLN A 196 18.62 29.44 -18.88
C GLN A 196 17.62 30.50 -19.35
N ARG A 197 16.33 30.17 -19.44
CA ARG A 197 15.32 31.13 -19.89
C ARG A 197 15.16 32.25 -18.86
N PRO A 198 15.05 33.51 -19.32
CA PRO A 198 14.77 34.65 -18.45
C PRO A 198 13.30 34.71 -18.02
N ASP A 199 12.47 33.76 -18.44
CA ASP A 199 11.09 33.61 -18.04
C ASP A 199 10.91 32.30 -17.28
N TYR A 200 9.89 32.24 -16.42
CA TYR A 200 9.53 31.01 -15.73
C TYR A 200 9.28 29.90 -16.76
N THR A 201 9.92 28.75 -16.56
CA THR A 201 9.65 27.54 -17.35
C THR A 201 9.09 26.50 -16.41
N ASP A 202 7.93 25.94 -16.77
CA ASP A 202 7.18 25.07 -15.87
C ASP A 202 7.86 23.72 -15.63
N ALA A 203 7.79 23.25 -14.39
CA ALA A 203 8.21 21.92 -13.93
C ALA A 203 7.68 21.67 -12.51
N HIS A 204 7.48 20.40 -12.14
CA HIS A 204 7.25 20.05 -10.75
C HIS A 204 8.56 20.10 -9.96
N ALA A 205 8.72 21.05 -9.04
CA ALA A 205 9.82 21.10 -8.08
C ALA A 205 9.57 20.26 -6.82
N TRP A 206 8.32 20.10 -6.41
CA TRP A 206 7.97 19.46 -5.13
C TRP A 206 7.19 18.16 -5.33
N VAL A 207 7.67 17.08 -4.71
CA VAL A 207 7.16 15.72 -4.90
C VAL A 207 6.90 15.09 -3.54
N PHE A 208 5.66 14.67 -3.30
CA PHE A 208 5.22 14.21 -1.98
C PHE A 208 4.45 12.90 -2.02
N VAL A 209 4.61 12.17 -0.92
CA VAL A 209 3.56 11.33 -0.30
C VAL A 209 2.98 12.08 0.92
N PRO A 210 1.76 11.75 1.39
CA PRO A 210 1.10 12.51 2.46
C PRO A 210 1.95 12.71 3.72
N SER A 211 2.61 11.65 4.19
CA SER A 211 3.42 11.73 5.41
C SER A 211 4.71 12.51 5.20
N SER A 212 5.26 12.56 3.97
CA SER A 212 6.46 13.34 3.66
C SER A 212 6.18 14.84 3.64
N PHE A 213 5.01 15.25 3.14
CA PHE A 213 4.53 16.63 3.23
C PHE A 213 4.34 17.03 4.70
N SER A 214 3.64 16.20 5.49
CA SER A 214 3.44 16.46 6.92
C SER A 214 4.77 16.56 7.69
N LEU A 215 5.76 15.73 7.34
CA LEU A 215 7.10 15.79 7.92
C LEU A 215 7.79 17.12 7.60
N MET A 216 7.73 17.57 6.35
CA MET A 216 8.31 18.85 5.94
C MET A 216 7.67 20.02 6.68
N ILE A 217 6.33 20.08 6.77
CA ILE A 217 5.64 21.14 7.51
C ILE A 217 6.03 21.13 8.99
N LEU A 218 6.02 19.95 9.64
CA LEU A 218 6.43 19.83 11.04
C LEU A 218 7.85 20.36 11.26
N GLU A 219 8.81 19.92 10.44
CA GLU A 219 10.21 20.30 10.59
C GLU A 219 10.44 21.78 10.29
N LEU A 220 9.82 22.35 9.26
CA LEU A 220 9.89 23.78 8.98
C LEU A 220 9.34 24.61 10.14
N SER A 221 8.25 24.17 10.78
CA SER A 221 7.68 24.87 11.93
C SER A 221 8.53 24.75 13.19
N LEU A 222 9.09 23.56 13.48
CA LEU A 222 10.03 23.37 14.59
C LEU A 222 11.31 24.18 14.43
N LEU A 223 11.77 24.36 13.19
CA LEU A 223 12.95 25.16 12.86
C LEU A 223 12.66 26.67 12.75
N GLY A 224 11.40 27.09 12.90
CA GLY A 224 11.00 28.50 12.86
C GLY A 224 10.94 29.11 11.46
N TYR A 225 10.89 28.29 10.40
CA TYR A 225 10.65 28.76 9.04
C TYR A 225 9.17 29.03 8.77
N LEU A 226 8.26 28.34 9.44
CA LEU A 226 6.81 28.50 9.32
C LEU A 226 6.13 28.54 10.70
N ASP A 227 4.94 29.13 10.76
CA ASP A 227 3.97 29.05 11.86
C ASP A 227 2.70 28.35 11.39
N LEU A 228 2.85 27.23 10.66
CA LEU A 228 1.76 26.41 10.15
C LEU A 228 1.84 24.98 10.69
N ALA A 229 0.69 24.39 10.98
CA ALA A 229 0.57 22.99 11.36
C ALA A 229 -0.50 22.29 10.53
N VAL A 230 -0.30 21.01 10.27
CA VAL A 230 -1.29 20.15 9.60
C VAL A 230 -2.45 19.91 10.57
N GLU A 231 -3.64 20.41 10.23
CA GLU A 231 -4.89 20.12 10.94
C GLU A 231 -5.44 18.76 10.51
N ASP A 232 -5.51 18.51 9.21
CA ASP A 232 -5.97 17.25 8.65
C ASP A 232 -5.28 16.96 7.31
N ILE A 233 -5.17 15.68 6.98
CA ILE A 233 -4.68 15.19 5.70
C ILE A 233 -5.53 14.01 5.24
N GLN A 234 -5.98 14.06 3.98
CA GLN A 234 -6.88 13.04 3.44
C GLN A 234 -6.38 12.51 2.11
N GLU A 235 -5.98 11.25 2.12
CA GLU A 235 -5.67 10.52 0.90
C GLU A 235 -6.92 10.32 0.05
N ARG A 236 -6.79 10.53 -1.26
CA ARG A 236 -7.86 10.26 -2.22
C ARG A 236 -7.53 9.04 -3.07
N HIS A 237 -8.57 8.41 -3.58
CA HIS A 237 -8.43 7.37 -4.61
C HIS A 237 -7.89 7.94 -5.93
N ALA A 238 -8.14 9.23 -6.17
CA ALA A 238 -7.56 9.99 -7.27
C ALA A 238 -6.06 10.30 -7.02
N THR A 239 -5.46 11.11 -7.87
CA THR A 239 -4.00 11.34 -7.97
C THR A 239 -3.41 12.29 -6.94
N GLU A 240 -4.12 12.51 -5.84
CA GLU A 240 -3.85 13.61 -4.93
C GLU A 240 -4.23 13.24 -3.49
N PHE A 241 -3.74 14.06 -2.57
CA PHE A 241 -4.21 14.11 -1.19
C PHE A 241 -4.55 15.56 -0.84
N PHE A 242 -5.50 15.71 0.09
CA PHE A 242 -5.96 17.00 0.56
C PHE A 242 -5.29 17.34 1.87
N VAL A 243 -4.94 18.61 2.06
CA VAL A 243 -4.29 19.10 3.25
C VAL A 243 -5.04 20.33 3.75
N TRP A 244 -5.29 20.38 5.06
CA TRP A 244 -5.71 21.58 5.75
C TRP A 244 -4.61 22.00 6.72
N LEU A 245 -4.07 23.22 6.56
CA LEU A 245 -3.11 23.80 7.50
C LEU A 245 -3.75 24.92 8.30
N ARG A 246 -3.34 25.07 9.55
CA ARG A 246 -3.71 26.17 10.45
C ARG A 246 -2.48 26.89 10.95
N LYS A 247 -2.67 28.18 11.25
CA LYS A 247 -1.68 28.97 11.99
C LYS A 247 -1.57 28.53 13.44
N GLY A 248 -0.45 28.87 14.07
CA GLY A 248 -0.20 28.58 15.48
C GLY A 248 0.35 27.17 15.68
N ALA A 249 1.46 26.87 15.02
CA ALA A 249 2.13 25.60 15.19
C ALA A 249 2.54 25.41 16.66
N SER A 250 2.13 24.30 17.26
CA SER A 250 2.51 24.00 18.63
C SER A 250 4.01 23.76 18.73
N ARG A 251 4.61 24.13 19.86
CA ARG A 251 6.02 23.85 20.16
C ARG A 251 6.06 22.70 21.17
N PRO A 252 6.06 21.44 20.71
CA PRO A 252 6.21 20.29 21.59
C PRO A 252 7.59 20.29 22.27
N SER A 253 7.76 19.48 23.31
CA SER A 253 9.10 19.20 23.85
C SER A 253 9.96 18.46 22.82
N ASP A 254 11.29 18.54 22.97
CA ASP A 254 12.23 17.88 22.06
C ASP A 254 11.95 16.38 21.90
N ASP A 255 11.61 15.69 22.99
CA ASP A 255 11.26 14.27 22.96
C ASP A 255 9.99 13.98 22.15
N GLU A 256 8.98 14.85 22.27
CA GLU A 256 7.73 14.71 21.52
C GLU A 256 7.94 15.06 20.05
N ALA A 257 8.68 16.12 19.75
CA ALA A 257 9.10 16.46 18.39
C ALA A 257 9.84 15.29 17.72
N GLN A 258 10.79 14.67 18.43
CA GLN A 258 11.55 13.53 17.92
C GLN A 258 10.66 12.31 17.66
N ARG A 259 9.67 12.03 18.53
CA ARG A 259 8.68 10.96 18.32
C ARG A 259 7.81 11.23 17.10
N GLN A 260 7.27 12.44 16.96
CA GLN A 260 6.42 12.81 15.83
C GLN A 260 7.17 12.71 14.51
N ARG A 261 8.39 13.24 14.45
CA ARG A 261 9.28 13.10 13.29
C ARG A 261 9.55 11.64 12.95
N THR A 262 9.91 10.82 13.94
CA THR A 262 10.18 9.38 13.73
C THR A 262 8.95 8.66 13.18
N ALA A 263 7.77 8.94 13.73
CA ALA A 263 6.52 8.33 13.28
C ALA A 263 6.20 8.70 11.82
N LEU A 264 6.37 9.96 11.44
CA LEU A 264 6.17 10.42 10.06
C LEU A 264 7.20 9.80 9.10
N MET A 265 8.48 9.75 9.48
CA MET A 265 9.52 9.07 8.69
C MET A 265 9.20 7.58 8.46
N GLN A 266 8.71 6.89 9.48
CA GLN A 266 8.27 5.50 9.34
C GLN A 266 7.06 5.37 8.40
N ARG A 267 6.09 6.29 8.47
CA ARG A 267 4.96 6.29 7.54
C ARG A 267 5.37 6.56 6.10
N VAL A 268 6.33 7.45 5.87
CA VAL A 268 6.90 7.67 4.52
C VAL A 268 7.45 6.37 3.94
N ILE A 269 8.15 5.56 4.74
CA ILE A 269 8.65 4.25 4.30
C ILE A 269 7.49 3.32 3.92
N LEU A 270 6.40 3.32 4.70
CA LEU A 270 5.21 2.51 4.40
C LEU A 270 4.52 2.97 3.12
N GLU A 271 4.35 4.28 2.92
CA GLU A 271 3.75 4.85 1.70
C GLU A 271 4.60 4.54 0.45
N LEU A 272 5.93 4.59 0.57
CA LEU A 272 6.83 4.17 -0.51
C LEU A 272 6.79 2.65 -0.73
N ALA A 273 6.56 1.84 0.31
CA ALA A 273 6.32 0.41 0.14
C ALA A 273 5.00 0.16 -0.62
N ASP A 274 3.95 0.95 -0.39
CA ASP A 274 2.71 0.90 -1.17
C ASP A 274 2.98 1.21 -2.65
N GLN A 275 3.81 2.21 -2.91
CA GLN A 275 4.27 2.53 -4.26
C GLN A 275 4.96 1.33 -4.93
N ALA A 276 5.87 0.68 -4.21
CA ALA A 276 6.61 -0.47 -4.72
C ALA A 276 5.69 -1.66 -5.03
N ARG A 277 4.51 -1.77 -4.38
CA ARG A 277 3.53 -2.82 -4.72
C ARG A 277 2.88 -2.64 -6.08
N GLN A 278 2.88 -1.41 -6.62
CA GLN A 278 2.36 -1.11 -7.97
C GLN A 278 3.32 -1.56 -9.08
N LEU A 279 4.57 -1.92 -8.75
CA LEU A 279 5.51 -2.41 -9.76
C LEU A 279 5.11 -3.83 -10.19
N PRO A 280 4.95 -4.09 -11.50
CA PRO A 280 4.76 -5.44 -11.99
C PRO A 280 6.00 -6.28 -11.61
N ASP A 281 5.77 -7.48 -11.10
CA ASP A 281 6.81 -8.44 -10.71
C ASP A 281 7.79 -7.98 -9.61
N GLY A 282 7.44 -6.92 -8.85
CA GLY A 282 8.22 -6.45 -7.72
C GLY A 282 8.15 -7.37 -6.49
N PRO A 283 9.17 -7.40 -5.60
CA PRO A 283 9.17 -8.24 -4.40
C PRO A 283 8.12 -7.85 -3.34
N LEU A 284 7.40 -6.75 -3.58
CA LEU A 284 6.29 -6.27 -2.77
C LEU A 284 4.98 -6.21 -3.55
N SER A 285 5.00 -6.54 -4.86
CA SER A 285 3.80 -6.79 -5.65
C SER A 285 3.00 -7.91 -4.98
N GLU A 286 1.69 -7.96 -5.20
CA GLU A 286 0.72 -8.81 -4.48
C GLU A 286 1.15 -10.28 -4.28
N THR A 287 2.10 -10.79 -5.06
CA THR A 287 2.80 -12.07 -4.85
C THR A 287 3.35 -12.27 -3.43
N ALA A 288 3.98 -11.31 -2.77
CA ALA A 288 4.61 -11.59 -1.47
C ALA A 288 3.60 -11.75 -0.31
N ALA A 289 2.51 -10.98 -0.34
CA ALA A 289 1.43 -11.08 0.64
C ALA A 289 0.56 -12.33 0.37
N THR A 290 0.24 -12.59 -0.89
CA THR A 290 -0.49 -13.81 -1.29
C THR A 290 0.33 -15.08 -1.08
N LEU A 291 1.64 -15.08 -1.34
CA LEU A 291 2.52 -16.21 -1.03
C LEU A 291 2.63 -16.45 0.47
N ARG A 292 2.68 -15.40 1.29
CA ARG A 292 2.65 -15.51 2.77
C ARG A 292 1.33 -16.10 3.26
N ASP A 293 0.19 -15.60 2.76
CA ASP A 293 -1.12 -16.15 3.10
C ASP A 293 -1.25 -17.60 2.63
N ARG A 294 -0.81 -17.94 1.41
CA ARG A 294 -0.79 -19.31 0.89
C ARG A 294 0.13 -20.23 1.69
N LEU A 295 1.29 -19.75 2.14
CA LEU A 295 2.21 -20.51 3.00
C LEU A 295 1.58 -20.78 4.36
N LEU A 296 1.03 -19.75 5.00
CA LEU A 296 0.34 -19.89 6.28
C LEU A 296 -0.81 -20.90 6.16
N ARG A 297 -1.65 -20.82 5.12
CA ARG A 297 -2.71 -21.81 4.87
C ARG A 297 -2.16 -23.24 4.68
N ALA A 298 -1.02 -23.40 4.00
CA ALA A 298 -0.38 -24.69 3.79
C ALA A 298 0.15 -25.30 5.11
N GLU A 299 0.80 -24.50 5.96
CA GLU A 299 1.27 -24.93 7.28
C GLU A 299 0.10 -25.35 8.19
N TYR A 300 -0.97 -24.54 8.19
CA TYR A 300 -2.19 -24.82 8.95
C TYR A 300 -2.83 -26.14 8.52
N ARG A 301 -2.82 -26.45 7.21
CA ARG A 301 -3.27 -27.73 6.64
C ARG A 301 -2.40 -28.90 7.07
N THR A 302 -1.07 -28.77 7.02
CA THR A 302 -0.15 -29.81 7.49
C THR A 302 -0.37 -30.10 8.98
N ALA A 303 -0.54 -29.05 9.80
CA ALA A 303 -0.80 -29.19 11.23
C ALA A 303 -2.12 -29.93 11.52
N ALA A 304 -3.20 -29.57 10.82
CA ALA A 304 -4.49 -30.25 10.95
C ALA A 304 -4.38 -31.75 10.57
N LEU A 305 -3.72 -32.07 9.45
CA LEU A 305 -3.50 -33.46 9.03
C LEU A 305 -2.69 -34.26 10.05
N LYS A 306 -1.65 -33.65 10.64
CA LYS A 306 -0.85 -34.28 11.71
C LYS A 306 -1.68 -34.52 12.98
N ARG A 307 -2.58 -33.60 13.35
CA ARG A 307 -3.52 -33.80 14.48
C ARG A 307 -4.46 -34.98 14.22
N VAL A 308 -5.03 -35.09 13.02
CA VAL A 308 -5.85 -36.25 12.63
C VAL A 308 -5.01 -37.53 12.73
N LEU A 309 -3.80 -37.53 12.19
CA LEU A 309 -2.92 -38.71 12.22
C LEU A 309 -2.58 -39.13 13.66
N ALA A 310 -2.27 -38.18 14.55
CA ALA A 310 -2.04 -38.44 15.96
C ALA A 310 -3.29 -39.00 16.65
N ALA A 311 -4.48 -38.46 16.35
CA ALA A 311 -5.74 -38.98 16.88
C ALA A 311 -6.01 -40.42 16.41
N VAL A 312 -5.70 -40.74 15.15
CA VAL A 312 -5.79 -42.11 14.62
C VAL A 312 -4.85 -43.03 15.38
N GLN A 313 -3.59 -42.64 15.55
CA GLN A 313 -2.58 -43.42 16.28
C GLN A 313 -3.05 -43.70 17.71
N ALA A 314 -3.42 -42.67 18.46
CA ALA A 314 -3.85 -42.76 19.85
C ALA A 314 -5.16 -43.56 20.02
N SER A 315 -5.92 -43.75 18.94
CA SER A 315 -7.18 -44.50 18.94
C SER A 315 -7.06 -45.90 18.31
N THR A 316 -5.93 -46.25 17.70
CA THR A 316 -5.72 -47.54 17.06
C THR A 316 -5.12 -48.53 18.04
N GLY A 317 -5.80 -49.67 18.26
CA GLY A 317 -5.36 -50.73 19.15
C GLY A 317 -5.21 -52.09 18.46
N ARG A 318 -5.00 -53.16 19.25
CA ARG A 318 -4.83 -54.55 18.77
C ARG A 318 -5.97 -55.03 17.85
N PHE A 319 -7.18 -54.52 18.06
CA PHE A 319 -8.39 -54.91 17.32
C PHE A 319 -8.85 -53.86 16.28
N GLY A 320 -8.00 -52.88 15.94
CA GLY A 320 -8.31 -51.81 14.99
C GLY A 320 -8.66 -50.47 15.66
N LEU A 321 -9.31 -49.58 14.90
CA LEU A 321 -9.60 -48.20 15.32
C LEU A 321 -10.78 -48.14 16.32
N LYS A 322 -10.53 -47.62 17.52
CA LYS A 322 -11.56 -47.33 18.53
C LYS A 322 -12.29 -46.03 18.16
N ARG A 323 -13.37 -46.14 17.38
CA ARG A 323 -14.14 -45.00 16.85
C ARG A 323 -14.63 -43.98 17.91
N PRO A 324 -15.11 -44.37 19.11
CA PRO A 324 -15.53 -43.39 20.11
C PRO A 324 -14.37 -42.51 20.60
N ARG A 325 -13.22 -43.12 20.92
CA ARG A 325 -12.00 -42.42 21.35
C ARG A 325 -11.44 -41.52 20.24
N PHE A 326 -11.53 -41.96 18.98
CA PHE A 326 -11.13 -41.14 17.84
C PHE A 326 -11.98 -39.87 17.70
N ARG A 327 -13.31 -39.99 17.84
CA ARG A 327 -14.22 -38.83 17.79
C ARG A 327 -13.94 -37.83 18.92
N GLU A 328 -13.67 -38.34 20.12
CA GLU A 328 -13.31 -37.52 21.29
C GLU A 328 -12.01 -36.73 21.06
N LEU A 329 -10.96 -37.38 20.55
CA LEU A 329 -9.69 -36.72 20.25
C LEU A 329 -9.81 -35.69 19.11
N ILE A 330 -10.67 -35.93 18.12
CA ILE A 330 -10.94 -34.94 17.06
C ILE A 330 -11.73 -33.75 17.61
N ALA A 331 -12.69 -33.97 18.50
CA ALA A 331 -13.43 -32.89 19.16
C ALA A 331 -12.50 -32.01 20.00
N LEU A 332 -11.60 -32.63 20.78
CA LEU A 332 -10.59 -31.90 21.56
C LEU A 332 -9.63 -31.12 20.64
N ALA A 333 -9.15 -31.74 19.56
CA ALA A 333 -8.28 -31.10 18.59
C ALA A 333 -8.92 -29.91 17.86
N GLY A 334 -10.26 -29.89 17.74
CA GLY A 334 -11.04 -28.75 17.24
C GLY A 334 -11.12 -27.60 18.25
N GLN A 335 -11.28 -27.90 19.53
CA GLN A 335 -11.26 -26.88 20.61
C GLN A 335 -9.88 -26.19 20.72
N ASP A 336 -8.80 -26.92 20.43
CA ASP A 336 -7.42 -26.40 20.42
C ASP A 336 -7.03 -25.68 19.11
N VAL A 337 -7.98 -25.36 18.23
CA VAL A 337 -7.71 -24.55 17.04
C VAL A 337 -7.70 -23.07 17.45
N PRO A 338 -6.62 -22.31 17.17
CA PRO A 338 -6.55 -20.88 17.53
C PRO A 338 -7.71 -20.10 16.92
N ALA A 339 -8.37 -19.23 17.70
CA ALA A 339 -9.48 -18.39 17.24
C ALA A 339 -8.99 -17.22 16.36
N ASN A 340 -8.42 -17.53 15.20
CA ASN A 340 -7.97 -16.56 14.20
C ASN A 340 -8.77 -16.72 12.89
N ALA A 341 -8.54 -15.82 11.92
CA ALA A 341 -9.28 -15.81 10.65
C ALA A 341 -9.15 -17.11 9.83
N LEU A 342 -8.15 -17.96 10.12
CA LEU A 342 -7.91 -19.25 9.44
C LEU A 342 -8.43 -20.46 10.23
N ALA A 343 -8.99 -20.25 11.42
CA ALA A 343 -9.63 -21.29 12.24
C ALA A 343 -10.70 -22.10 11.49
N PRO A 344 -11.56 -21.50 10.64
CA PRO A 344 -12.57 -22.24 9.90
C PRO A 344 -11.94 -23.27 8.94
N ILE A 345 -10.81 -22.94 8.32
CA ILE A 345 -10.10 -23.82 7.38
C ILE A 345 -9.53 -25.03 8.11
N GLN A 346 -8.91 -24.83 9.28
CA GLN A 346 -8.41 -25.94 10.09
C GLN A 346 -9.54 -26.85 10.56
N HIS A 347 -10.65 -26.28 11.05
CA HIS A 347 -11.83 -27.05 11.45
C HIS A 347 -12.38 -27.89 10.29
N GLN A 348 -12.51 -27.29 9.11
CA GLN A 348 -13.04 -27.99 7.94
C GLN A 348 -12.13 -29.16 7.51
N ILE A 349 -10.81 -28.97 7.50
CA ILE A 349 -9.84 -30.02 7.17
C ILE A 349 -9.88 -31.15 8.20
N LEU A 350 -9.91 -30.82 9.50
CA LEU A 350 -10.02 -31.79 10.60
C LEU A 350 -11.27 -32.66 10.43
N LEU A 351 -12.43 -32.03 10.18
CA LEU A 351 -13.71 -32.72 10.05
C LEU A 351 -13.79 -33.58 8.77
N ASN A 352 -13.33 -33.05 7.64
CA ASN A 352 -13.34 -33.77 6.36
C ASN A 352 -12.46 -35.03 6.42
N GLU A 353 -11.24 -34.90 6.93
CA GLU A 353 -10.30 -36.04 7.00
C GLU A 353 -10.72 -37.04 8.09
N ALA A 354 -11.24 -36.59 9.23
CA ALA A 354 -11.84 -37.49 10.22
C ALA A 354 -13.04 -38.28 9.66
N THR A 355 -13.86 -37.64 8.83
CA THR A 355 -15.03 -38.28 8.19
C THR A 355 -14.59 -39.40 7.25
N LYS A 356 -13.56 -39.17 6.42
CA LYS A 356 -12.99 -40.20 5.51
C LYS A 356 -12.49 -41.43 6.27
N ILE A 357 -11.90 -41.23 7.45
CA ILE A 357 -11.37 -42.31 8.29
C ILE A 357 -12.50 -43.09 8.97
N LEU A 358 -13.55 -42.40 9.42
CA LEU A 358 -14.72 -43.03 10.04
C LEU A 358 -15.60 -43.76 9.01
N HIS A 359 -15.67 -43.28 7.76
CA HIS A 359 -16.58 -43.76 6.73
C HIS A 359 -15.87 -44.06 5.39
N PRO A 360 -14.97 -45.06 5.36
CA PRO A 360 -14.15 -45.35 4.17
C PRO A 360 -14.96 -45.81 2.94
N ARG A 361 -16.18 -46.34 3.13
CA ARG A 361 -17.10 -46.76 2.03
C ARG A 361 -17.90 -45.62 1.41
N LYS A 362 -18.00 -44.46 2.05
CA LYS A 362 -18.76 -43.29 1.55
C LYS A 362 -17.84 -42.31 0.79
N ALA A 363 -16.53 -42.44 0.97
CA ALA A 363 -15.52 -41.59 0.35
C ALA A 363 -15.11 -42.03 -1.08
N SER A 364 -15.57 -43.20 -1.55
CA SER A 364 -15.30 -43.70 -2.91
C SER A 364 -16.22 -43.10 -3.98
N ASP A 365 -17.31 -42.43 -3.58
CA ASP A 365 -18.34 -41.93 -4.49
C ASP A 365 -18.20 -40.43 -4.82
N ASP A 366 -17.17 -39.77 -4.29
CA ASP A 366 -16.88 -38.35 -4.55
C ASP A 366 -15.38 -38.16 -4.84
N PRO A 367 -14.97 -38.22 -6.13
CA PRO A 367 -13.55 -38.18 -6.50
C PRO A 367 -12.96 -36.75 -6.40
N ALA A 368 -13.79 -35.73 -6.16
CA ALA A 368 -13.38 -34.34 -6.05
C ALA A 368 -13.56 -33.84 -4.60
N GLY A 369 -12.61 -34.16 -3.72
CA GLY A 369 -12.40 -33.29 -2.56
C GLY A 369 -12.06 -31.87 -3.06
N PRO A 370 -12.37 -30.79 -2.29
CA PRO A 370 -12.19 -29.43 -2.78
C PRO A 370 -10.77 -29.26 -3.32
N GLY A 371 -10.70 -28.81 -4.57
CA GLY A 371 -9.46 -28.68 -5.32
C GLY A 371 -8.44 -27.83 -4.57
N GLU A 372 -7.17 -27.95 -4.95
CA GLU A 372 -6.10 -27.10 -4.40
C GLU A 372 -6.41 -25.59 -4.53
N ASP A 373 -7.34 -25.20 -5.41
CA ASP A 373 -7.82 -23.86 -5.67
C ASP A 373 -9.37 -23.78 -5.72
N ASP A 374 -10.08 -24.14 -4.64
CA ASP A 374 -11.53 -23.88 -4.55
C ASP A 374 -11.79 -22.38 -4.22
N PRO A 375 -12.36 -21.58 -5.16
CA PRO A 375 -12.53 -20.15 -5.01
C PRO A 375 -13.56 -19.73 -3.94
N MET A 376 -14.39 -20.64 -3.43
CA MET A 376 -15.35 -20.33 -2.35
C MET A 376 -14.68 -19.99 -1.01
N LEU A 377 -13.36 -20.18 -0.90
CA LEU A 377 -12.54 -19.87 0.28
C LEU A 377 -11.92 -18.45 0.28
N ALA A 378 -12.13 -17.65 -0.77
CA ALA A 378 -11.38 -16.42 -1.02
C ALA A 378 -11.93 -15.16 -0.32
N ASP A 379 -13.22 -15.09 0.02
CA ASP A 379 -13.85 -13.77 0.09
C ASP A 379 -13.84 -13.01 1.42
N ASN A 380 -13.30 -13.52 2.54
CA ASN A 380 -13.45 -12.78 3.82
C ASN A 380 -12.32 -12.92 4.85
N ALA A 381 -11.04 -12.77 4.46
CA ALA A 381 -9.99 -12.51 5.45
C ALA A 381 -8.76 -11.81 4.85
N VAL A 382 -8.71 -10.47 4.93
CA VAL A 382 -7.45 -9.72 4.83
C VAL A 382 -6.72 -9.87 6.17
N LEU A 383 -5.56 -10.54 6.16
CA LEU A 383 -4.77 -10.81 7.36
C LEU A 383 -3.62 -9.80 7.48
N VAL A 384 -3.71 -8.90 8.45
CA VAL A 384 -2.60 -8.01 8.85
C VAL A 384 -1.69 -8.81 9.78
N VAL A 385 -0.47 -9.14 9.32
CA VAL A 385 0.56 -9.78 10.15
C VAL A 385 1.47 -8.69 10.74
N PRO A 386 1.86 -8.76 12.04
CA PRO A 386 2.73 -7.77 12.66
C PRO A 386 4.12 -7.74 12.04
N ILE A 387 4.66 -6.53 11.92
CA ILE A 387 5.99 -6.22 11.38
C ILE A 387 7.06 -6.74 12.36
N GLY A 388 7.65 -7.88 12.04
CA GLY A 388 8.81 -8.42 12.74
C GLY A 388 9.41 -9.57 11.94
N ALA A 389 10.61 -9.35 11.38
CA ALA A 389 11.37 -10.23 10.48
C ALA A 389 10.90 -10.27 9.00
N ALA A 390 10.80 -9.10 8.37
CA ALA A 390 10.73 -8.98 6.91
C ALA A 390 12.12 -8.61 6.36
N GLN A 391 13.02 -9.58 6.27
CA GLN A 391 14.28 -9.43 5.53
C GLN A 391 14.45 -10.65 4.60
N PHE A 392 14.28 -10.37 3.29
CA PHE A 392 14.62 -11.17 2.11
C PHE A 392 13.67 -12.31 1.65
N ALA A 393 13.38 -12.23 0.33
CA ALA A 393 13.27 -13.32 -0.65
C ALA A 393 11.91 -14.00 -0.92
N ASP A 394 11.13 -13.41 -1.83
CA ASP A 394 10.01 -14.07 -2.54
C ASP A 394 10.36 -15.43 -3.19
N PRO A 395 11.57 -15.66 -3.76
CA PRO A 395 11.94 -16.99 -4.27
C PRO A 395 12.10 -18.04 -3.16
N LEU A 396 12.55 -17.61 -1.98
CA LEU A 396 12.77 -18.49 -0.83
C LEU A 396 11.43 -18.83 -0.16
N LEU A 397 10.52 -17.86 -0.12
CA LEU A 397 9.14 -18.03 0.33
C LEU A 397 8.35 -18.94 -0.62
N ALA A 398 8.48 -18.77 -1.93
CA ALA A 398 7.89 -19.67 -2.93
C ALA A 398 8.46 -21.09 -2.83
N ALA A 399 9.77 -21.22 -2.60
CA ALA A 399 10.41 -22.52 -2.37
C ALA A 399 9.93 -23.18 -1.07
N GLU A 400 9.72 -22.41 0.01
CA GLU A 400 9.16 -22.94 1.26
C GLU A 400 7.68 -23.33 1.10
N LEU A 401 6.87 -22.52 0.41
CA LEU A 401 5.49 -22.90 0.07
C LEU A 401 5.45 -24.21 -0.71
N ALA A 402 6.34 -24.38 -1.70
CA ALA A 402 6.46 -25.63 -2.43
C ALA A 402 6.82 -26.79 -1.50
N ARG A 403 7.81 -26.64 -0.61
CA ARG A 403 8.18 -27.67 0.38
C ARG A 403 7.04 -27.99 1.33
N GLU A 404 6.31 -27.00 1.83
CA GLU A 404 5.22 -27.20 2.78
C GLU A 404 4.02 -27.92 2.15
N ARG A 405 3.70 -27.62 0.88
CA ARG A 405 2.73 -28.41 0.10
C ARG A 405 3.14 -29.88 0.01
N GLN A 406 4.43 -30.15 -0.22
CA GLN A 406 4.95 -31.52 -0.26
C GLN A 406 4.89 -32.21 1.12
N ARG A 407 5.10 -31.49 2.23
CA ARG A 407 4.90 -32.02 3.59
C ARG A 407 3.45 -32.42 3.83
N SER A 408 2.50 -31.55 3.49
CA SER A 408 1.05 -31.83 3.55
C SER A 408 0.67 -33.10 2.77
N LEU A 409 1.15 -33.22 1.53
CA LEU A 409 0.90 -34.40 0.69
C LEU A 409 1.48 -35.68 1.31
N ALA A 410 2.70 -35.64 1.85
CA ALA A 410 3.30 -36.79 2.53
C ALA A 410 2.48 -37.24 3.74
N VAL A 411 2.00 -36.31 4.59
CA VAL A 411 1.13 -36.67 5.74
C VAL A 411 -0.17 -37.31 5.26
N ARG A 412 -0.77 -36.80 4.17
CA ARG A 412 -1.97 -37.40 3.57
C ARG A 412 -1.71 -38.81 3.04
N VAL A 413 -0.57 -39.06 2.40
CA VAL A 413 -0.16 -40.41 1.96
C VAL A 413 -0.07 -41.37 3.16
N VAL A 414 0.50 -40.92 4.28
CA VAL A 414 0.55 -41.73 5.50
C VAL A 414 -0.85 -42.02 6.05
N LEU A 415 -1.73 -41.01 6.10
CA LEU A 415 -3.12 -41.17 6.51
C LEU A 415 -3.89 -42.17 5.63
N GLU A 416 -3.74 -42.08 4.31
CA GLU A 416 -4.33 -43.03 3.38
C GLU A 416 -3.78 -44.45 3.56
N ALA A 417 -2.46 -44.57 3.76
CA ALA A 417 -1.83 -45.87 4.02
C ALA A 417 -2.37 -46.49 5.31
N VAL A 418 -2.59 -45.68 6.36
CA VAL A 418 -3.25 -46.13 7.59
C VAL A 418 -4.67 -46.58 7.27
N SER A 419 -5.48 -45.74 6.63
CA SER A 419 -6.88 -46.05 6.28
C SER A 419 -7.02 -47.35 5.47
N LYS A 420 -6.21 -47.52 4.41
CA LYS A 420 -6.18 -48.73 3.56
C LYS A 420 -5.68 -49.99 4.30
N SER A 421 -5.00 -49.81 5.42
CA SER A 421 -4.45 -50.90 6.24
C SER A 421 -5.28 -51.20 7.49
N LEU A 422 -6.32 -50.40 7.77
CA LEU A 422 -7.27 -50.64 8.85
C LEU A 422 -8.35 -51.62 8.38
N GLY A 423 -8.38 -52.81 8.99
CA GLY A 423 -9.44 -53.80 8.79
C GLY A 423 -10.49 -53.78 9.90
N PRO A 424 -11.63 -54.50 9.73
CA PRO A 424 -12.73 -54.53 10.70
C PRO A 424 -12.38 -55.23 12.04
N ARG A 425 -11.29 -56.00 12.11
CA ARG A 425 -10.86 -56.73 13.32
C ARG A 425 -9.36 -56.64 13.63
N SER A 426 -8.55 -56.10 12.73
CA SER A 426 -7.09 -56.01 12.89
C SER A 426 -6.49 -54.92 11.99
N TRP A 427 -5.29 -54.47 12.36
CA TRP A 427 -4.48 -53.52 11.58
C TRP A 427 -3.33 -54.25 10.90
N ASP A 428 -3.28 -54.19 9.56
CA ASP A 428 -2.24 -54.82 8.76
C ASP A 428 -0.98 -53.93 8.65
N LYS A 429 -0.05 -54.13 9.58
CA LYS A 429 1.24 -53.42 9.59
C LYS A 429 2.11 -53.75 8.37
N LYS A 430 1.95 -54.92 7.74
CA LYS A 430 2.75 -55.32 6.57
C LYS A 430 2.28 -54.56 5.33
N ARG A 431 0.97 -54.47 5.14
CA ARG A 431 0.35 -53.65 4.08
C ARG A 431 0.67 -52.16 4.24
N PHE A 432 0.63 -51.64 5.46
CA PHE A 432 1.03 -50.26 5.75
C PHE A 432 2.49 -50.00 5.33
N LYS A 433 3.43 -50.85 5.79
CA LYS A 433 4.85 -50.72 5.42
C LYS A 433 5.08 -50.80 3.91
N ALA A 434 4.35 -51.67 3.21
CA ALA A 434 4.46 -51.80 1.76
C ALA A 434 4.01 -50.54 1.01
N ILE A 435 2.91 -49.90 1.44
CA ILE A 435 2.42 -48.64 0.84
C ILE A 435 3.42 -47.51 1.07
N ILE A 436 3.97 -47.39 2.30
CA ILE A 436 4.97 -46.36 2.61
C ILE A 436 6.28 -46.59 1.86
N ALA A 437 6.75 -47.85 1.76
CA ALA A 437 7.97 -48.17 1.02
C ALA A 437 7.85 -47.83 -0.47
N LYS A 438 6.69 -48.13 -1.08
CA LYS A 438 6.39 -47.76 -2.46
C LYS A 438 6.38 -46.23 -2.64
N ALA A 439 5.68 -45.51 -1.76
CA ALA A 439 5.64 -44.05 -1.81
C ALA A 439 7.02 -43.40 -1.64
N ALA A 440 7.89 -43.98 -0.79
CA ALA A 440 9.26 -43.52 -0.63
C ALA A 440 10.11 -43.78 -1.88
N GLN A 441 9.98 -44.94 -2.52
CA GLN A 441 10.68 -45.26 -3.78
C GLN A 441 10.26 -44.34 -4.93
N GLU A 442 9.00 -43.95 -4.99
CA GLU A 442 8.45 -43.05 -6.01
C GLU A 442 8.77 -41.56 -5.74
N THR A 443 9.40 -41.22 -4.60
CA THR A 443 9.71 -39.85 -4.21
C THR A 443 11.11 -39.45 -4.72
N PRO A 444 11.23 -38.41 -5.58
CA PRO A 444 12.52 -37.86 -6.01
C PRO A 444 13.40 -37.41 -4.83
N THR A 445 14.73 -37.52 -4.98
CA THR A 445 15.71 -37.13 -3.96
C THR A 445 16.14 -35.67 -4.01
N GLU A 446 15.73 -34.94 -5.05
CA GLU A 446 16.07 -33.53 -5.26
C GLU A 446 14.83 -32.64 -5.35
N GLY A 447 15.02 -31.34 -5.14
CA GLY A 447 13.95 -30.35 -5.18
C GLY A 447 12.98 -30.41 -3.99
N PRO A 448 11.88 -29.66 -4.03
CA PRO A 448 10.94 -29.54 -2.90
C PRO A 448 10.24 -30.86 -2.55
N VAL A 449 10.17 -31.80 -3.50
CA VAL A 449 9.54 -33.12 -3.30
C VAL A 449 10.38 -34.02 -2.38
N ALA A 450 11.70 -33.82 -2.32
CA ALA A 450 12.61 -34.58 -1.47
C ALA A 450 12.23 -34.51 0.03
N VAL A 451 11.58 -33.43 0.47
CA VAL A 451 11.12 -33.24 1.84
C VAL A 451 10.13 -34.35 2.27
N ARG A 452 9.42 -34.98 1.33
CA ARG A 452 8.52 -36.09 1.62
C ARG A 452 9.24 -37.27 2.28
N HIS A 453 10.51 -37.55 1.95
CA HIS A 453 11.28 -38.64 2.56
C HIS A 453 11.34 -38.51 4.08
N ALA A 454 11.66 -37.31 4.58
CA ALA A 454 11.74 -37.03 6.01
C ALA A 454 10.39 -37.22 6.70
N VAL A 455 9.31 -36.68 6.10
CA VAL A 455 7.96 -36.77 6.67
C VAL A 455 7.44 -38.21 6.66
N LEU A 456 7.58 -38.94 5.54
CA LEU A 456 7.18 -40.34 5.45
C LEU A 456 7.93 -41.19 6.48
N ALA A 457 9.24 -40.99 6.65
CA ALA A 457 10.05 -41.73 7.61
C ALA A 457 9.70 -41.39 9.07
N GLU A 458 9.47 -40.12 9.40
CA GLU A 458 9.10 -39.69 10.75
C GLU A 458 7.69 -40.17 11.13
N GLU A 459 6.71 -39.87 10.29
CA GLU A 459 5.31 -40.14 10.60
C GLU A 459 5.00 -41.65 10.54
N SER A 460 5.62 -42.42 9.63
CA SER A 460 5.46 -43.89 9.63
C SER A 460 6.06 -44.55 10.86
N ARG A 461 7.19 -44.05 11.40
CA ARG A 461 7.77 -44.53 12.66
C ARG A 461 6.87 -44.24 13.85
N LYS A 462 6.32 -43.02 13.94
CA LYS A 462 5.33 -42.64 14.95
C LYS A 462 4.12 -43.56 14.89
N VAL A 463 3.58 -43.80 13.68
CA VAL A 463 2.47 -44.73 13.49
C VAL A 463 2.82 -46.12 14.03
N LEU A 464 4.00 -46.65 13.69
CA LEU A 464 4.42 -48.00 14.09
C LEU A 464 4.81 -48.13 15.58
N GLY A 465 4.93 -47.02 16.32
CA GLY A 465 5.31 -46.99 17.73
C GLY A 465 6.79 -47.28 17.98
N VAL A 466 7.68 -46.91 17.04
CA VAL A 466 9.13 -47.11 17.16
C VAL A 466 9.78 -45.85 17.75
N PRO A 467 10.52 -45.92 18.88
CA PRO A 467 11.18 -44.76 19.48
C PRO A 467 12.25 -44.14 18.56
N ARG A 468 12.58 -42.85 18.75
CA ARG A 468 13.74 -42.20 18.08
C ARG A 468 15.03 -42.88 18.55
N ALA A 469 15.88 -43.27 17.60
CA ALA A 469 17.28 -43.62 17.88
C ALA A 469 18.09 -42.35 18.14
#